data_AF-A0A0C9UUS1-F1
#
_entry.id   AF-A0A0C9UUS1-F1
#
_cell.length_a   1.000
_cell.length_b   1.000
_cell.length_c   1.000
_cell.angle_alpha   90.00
_cell.angle_beta   90.00
_cell.angle_gamma   90.00
#
_symmetry.space_group_name_H-M   'P 1'
#
loop_
_entity.id
_entity.type
_entity.pdbx_description
1 polymer ?
#
loop_
_entity_poly.entity_id
_entity_poly.type
_entity_poly.pdbx_seq_one_letter_code
_entity_poly.pdbx_strand_id
1 'polypeptide(L)'
;MNLMSIGGKSPLTGPDPPKPAIIGRLNTHAGFESDTSLTCADFFFGDNHSFNQTLFNEFVDFSNKFGGGVYDLIPTPLITSMLTDSAVALALFIDRHKADGCLNLKDALGFFRDMCMPNDLHCNNGSKTGQMVGNALSAIFAAHPVQLGSNNGTVNSYMVDPTLAIFNDRCKLYANSINIMVHNLYSNPTGILRENLNANLDFFCFFKVKGCMQLFPYGH
;
A
#
# COMPACT_ATOMS: atom_id res chain seq x y z
N MET A 1 17.30 -11.76 -14.34
CA MET A 1 16.44 -10.63 -14.73
C MET A 1 15.88 -10.01 -13.45
N ASN A 2 15.87 -8.68 -13.34
CA ASN A 2 15.37 -7.93 -12.17
C ASN A 2 14.17 -7.08 -12.58
N LEU A 3 13.04 -7.74 -12.86
CA LEU A 3 11.85 -7.12 -13.45
C LEU A 3 10.62 -7.32 -12.56
N MET A 4 9.73 -6.32 -12.55
CA MET A 4 8.45 -6.35 -11.86
C MET A 4 7.36 -5.72 -12.72
N SER A 5 6.22 -6.42 -12.85
CA SER A 5 4.99 -5.84 -13.39
C SER A 5 4.32 -4.96 -12.35
N ILE A 6 3.77 -3.83 -12.77
CA ILE A 6 2.93 -2.97 -11.95
C ILE A 6 1.45 -3.38 -11.96
N GLY A 7 1.10 -4.45 -12.68
CA GLY A 7 -0.24 -5.01 -12.75
C GLY A 7 -0.22 -6.53 -12.55
N GLY A 8 -0.94 -7.26 -13.41
CA GLY A 8 -0.99 -8.72 -13.37
C GLY A 8 0.32 -9.44 -13.75
N LYS A 9 0.31 -10.76 -13.58
CA LYS A 9 1.38 -11.67 -14.00
C LYS A 9 1.64 -11.51 -15.50
N SER A 10 2.92 -11.43 -15.86
CA SER A 10 3.34 -11.28 -17.26
C SER A 10 4.59 -12.12 -17.56
N PRO A 11 4.63 -12.84 -18.70
CA PRO A 11 5.81 -13.58 -19.14
C PRO A 11 7.01 -12.65 -19.46
N LEU A 12 6.75 -11.35 -19.66
CA LEU A 12 7.81 -10.34 -19.85
C LEU A 12 8.72 -10.19 -18.63
N THR A 13 8.31 -10.74 -17.49
CA THR A 13 9.10 -10.67 -16.27
C THR A 13 10.05 -11.86 -16.07
N GLY A 14 10.12 -12.75 -17.07
CA GLY A 14 11.03 -13.90 -17.11
C GLY A 14 10.40 -15.18 -16.57
N PRO A 15 11.20 -16.27 -16.54
CA PRO A 15 10.77 -17.56 -16.00
C PRO A 15 10.43 -17.49 -14.51
N ASP A 16 9.42 -18.25 -14.10
CA ASP A 16 9.01 -18.32 -12.71
C ASP A 16 10.03 -19.10 -11.84
N PRO A 17 10.24 -18.68 -10.58
CA PRO A 17 10.94 -19.46 -9.58
C PRO A 17 10.13 -20.70 -9.20
N PRO A 18 10.77 -21.68 -8.52
CA PRO A 18 10.07 -22.82 -7.95
C PRO A 18 8.96 -22.38 -6.99
N LYS A 19 7.87 -23.16 -6.95
CA LYS A 19 6.81 -23.00 -5.93
C LYS A 19 7.42 -23.12 -4.51
N PRO A 20 6.85 -22.43 -3.50
CA PRO A 20 5.56 -21.73 -3.49
C PRO A 20 5.62 -20.28 -3.95
N ALA A 21 6.75 -19.78 -4.44
CA ALA A 21 6.87 -18.41 -4.90
C ALA A 21 5.89 -18.11 -6.05
N ILE A 22 5.11 -17.03 -5.88
CA ILE A 22 4.14 -16.57 -6.87
C ILE A 22 4.62 -15.23 -7.41
N ILE A 23 5.01 -15.21 -8.67
CA ILE A 23 5.30 -13.98 -9.41
C ILE A 23 3.98 -13.40 -9.97
N GLY A 24 3.05 -13.12 -9.07
CA GLY A 24 1.72 -12.60 -9.41
C GLY A 24 1.69 -11.07 -9.53
N ARG A 25 2.77 -10.40 -9.06
CA ARG A 25 3.01 -8.95 -9.20
C ARG A 25 2.04 -8.11 -8.37
N LEU A 26 1.83 -6.83 -8.68
CA LEU A 26 1.05 -5.95 -7.81
C LEU A 26 -0.43 -6.39 -7.69
N ASN A 27 -1.01 -7.08 -8.68
CA ASN A 27 -2.37 -7.62 -8.55
C ASN A 27 -2.47 -8.86 -7.62
N THR A 28 -1.36 -9.37 -7.08
CA THR A 28 -1.39 -10.51 -6.16
C THR A 28 -2.03 -10.09 -4.85
N HIS A 29 -3.24 -10.57 -4.61
CA HIS A 29 -3.90 -10.40 -3.34
C HIS A 29 -3.07 -11.00 -2.20
N ALA A 30 -3.02 -10.28 -1.07
CA ALA A 30 -2.24 -10.62 0.12
C ALA A 30 -0.71 -10.76 -0.11
N GLY A 31 -0.20 -10.31 -1.26
CA GLY A 31 1.24 -10.12 -1.50
C GLY A 31 1.67 -8.68 -1.24
N PHE A 32 0.99 -7.74 -1.90
CA PHE A 32 1.10 -6.30 -1.63
C PHE A 32 -0.29 -5.65 -1.67
N GLU A 33 -1.10 -6.00 -2.68
CA GLU A 33 -2.51 -5.60 -2.76
C GLU A 33 -3.32 -6.22 -1.62
N SER A 34 -4.31 -5.46 -1.15
CA SER A 34 -5.12 -5.76 0.03
C SER A 34 -6.55 -5.27 -0.15
N ASP A 35 -7.46 -5.92 0.57
CA ASP A 35 -8.85 -5.46 0.72
C ASP A 35 -8.94 -4.03 1.28
N THR A 36 -10.12 -3.41 1.14
CA THR A 36 -10.46 -2.05 1.57
C THR A 36 -9.71 -0.94 0.83
N SER A 37 -9.46 -1.16 -0.45
CA SER A 37 -8.89 -0.14 -1.35
C SER A 37 -9.88 1.01 -1.57
N LEU A 38 -9.36 2.24 -1.75
CA LEU A 38 -10.19 3.44 -1.89
C LEU A 38 -11.04 3.43 -3.18
N THR A 39 -10.51 2.90 -4.27
CA THR A 39 -11.14 2.94 -5.61
C THR A 39 -11.10 1.59 -6.35
N CYS A 40 -10.70 0.52 -5.68
CA CYS A 40 -10.68 -0.85 -6.21
C CYS A 40 -11.49 -1.76 -5.28
N ALA A 41 -12.17 -2.76 -5.81
CA ALA A 41 -12.95 -3.69 -4.99
C ALA A 41 -12.04 -4.71 -4.30
N ASP A 42 -12.54 -5.35 -3.24
CA ASP A 42 -11.82 -6.44 -2.58
C ASP A 42 -11.65 -7.65 -3.51
N PHE A 43 -10.57 -8.41 -3.32
CA PHE A 43 -10.28 -9.59 -4.14
C PHE A 43 -11.40 -10.64 -4.09
N PHE A 44 -12.10 -10.74 -2.96
CA PHE A 44 -13.26 -11.63 -2.81
C PHE A 44 -14.35 -11.38 -3.87
N PHE A 45 -14.49 -10.14 -4.37
CA PHE A 45 -15.44 -9.78 -5.41
C PHE A 45 -14.92 -10.00 -6.84
N GLY A 46 -13.66 -10.43 -7.00
CA GLY A 46 -13.09 -10.95 -8.24
C GLY A 46 -12.17 -9.99 -9.01
N ASP A 47 -12.31 -8.68 -8.85
CA ASP A 47 -11.44 -7.68 -9.48
C ASP A 47 -10.89 -6.68 -8.45
N ASN A 48 -9.63 -6.88 -8.09
CA ASN A 48 -8.91 -6.13 -7.07
C ASN A 48 -8.02 -5.00 -7.59
N HIS A 49 -8.12 -4.65 -8.87
CA HIS A 49 -7.13 -3.75 -9.50
C HIS A 49 -7.74 -2.76 -10.48
N SER A 50 -8.88 -3.06 -11.08
CA SER A 50 -9.56 -2.09 -11.94
C SER A 50 -10.21 -0.98 -11.11
N PHE A 51 -10.18 0.23 -11.66
CA PHE A 51 -10.94 1.35 -11.11
C PHE A 51 -12.42 1.02 -11.01
N ASN A 52 -13.00 1.23 -9.83
CA ASN A 52 -14.41 1.02 -9.54
C ASN A 52 -15.12 2.36 -9.37
N GLN A 53 -15.98 2.70 -10.35
CA GLN A 53 -16.72 3.95 -10.36
C GLN A 53 -17.68 4.08 -9.16
N THR A 54 -18.24 2.98 -8.65
CA THR A 54 -19.14 3.01 -7.49
C THR A 54 -18.38 3.43 -6.24
N LEU A 55 -17.21 2.82 -5.98
CA LEU A 55 -16.37 3.19 -4.84
C LEU A 55 -15.86 4.63 -4.96
N PHE A 56 -15.50 5.08 -6.17
CA PHE A 56 -15.13 6.47 -6.39
C PHE A 56 -16.29 7.44 -6.13
N ASN A 57 -17.53 7.08 -6.49
CA ASN A 57 -18.70 7.89 -6.18
C ASN A 57 -18.94 7.96 -4.67
N GLU A 58 -18.78 6.86 -3.94
CA GLU A 58 -18.84 6.86 -2.47
C GLU A 58 -17.77 7.78 -1.87
N PHE A 59 -16.54 7.75 -2.40
CA PHE A 59 -15.46 8.66 -2.04
C PHE A 59 -15.81 10.13 -2.30
N VAL A 60 -16.45 10.44 -3.43
CA VAL A 60 -16.94 11.78 -3.77
C VAL A 60 -18.03 12.23 -2.80
N ASP A 61 -19.03 11.38 -2.53
CA ASP A 61 -20.12 11.67 -1.61
C ASP A 61 -19.61 11.94 -0.20
N PHE A 62 -18.62 11.15 0.22
CA PHE A 62 -17.93 11.31 1.48
C PHE A 62 -17.17 12.64 1.55
N SER A 63 -16.43 12.98 0.50
CA SER A 63 -15.69 14.26 0.38
C SER A 63 -16.64 15.47 0.34
N ASN A 64 -17.80 15.36 -0.30
CA ASN A 64 -18.83 16.39 -0.28
C ASN A 64 -19.40 16.60 1.13
N LYS A 65 -19.67 15.50 1.84
CA LYS A 65 -20.29 15.53 3.17
C LYS A 65 -19.37 16.08 4.24
N PHE A 66 -18.08 15.76 4.19
CA PHE A 66 -17.15 16.05 5.28
C PHE A 66 -15.96 16.93 4.92
N GLY A 67 -15.61 17.03 3.63
CA GLY A 67 -14.49 17.82 3.11
C GLY A 67 -14.92 19.07 2.33
N GLY A 68 -16.21 19.43 2.30
CA GLY A 68 -16.67 20.60 1.55
C GLY A 68 -16.54 20.46 0.03
N GLY A 69 -16.50 19.23 -0.49
CA GLY A 69 -16.40 18.95 -1.93
C GLY A 69 -14.97 18.83 -2.47
N VAL A 70 -14.00 18.73 -1.58
CA VAL A 70 -12.60 18.41 -1.89
C VAL A 70 -12.14 17.23 -1.06
N TYR A 71 -11.07 16.58 -1.53
CA TYR A 71 -10.42 15.54 -0.76
C TYR A 71 -9.36 16.16 0.17
N ASP A 72 -9.56 15.92 1.47
CA ASP A 72 -8.70 16.36 2.58
C ASP A 72 -8.54 15.20 3.60
N LEU A 73 -7.57 15.34 4.49
CA LEU A 73 -7.07 14.37 5.45
C LEU A 73 -8.06 14.04 6.59
N ILE A 74 -8.93 14.99 6.95
CA ILE A 74 -9.71 14.93 8.19
C ILE A 74 -10.85 13.89 8.19
N PRO A 75 -11.54 13.58 7.08
CA PRO A 75 -12.67 12.66 7.20
C PRO A 75 -12.39 11.20 6.75
N THR A 76 -11.29 10.83 6.10
CA THR A 76 -11.13 9.49 5.46
C THR A 76 -11.34 8.26 6.40
N PRO A 77 -12.31 7.35 6.13
CA PRO A 77 -12.58 6.19 7.00
C PRO A 77 -11.77 4.91 6.64
N LEU A 78 -10.61 4.74 7.29
CA LEU A 78 -10.00 3.51 7.89
C LEU A 78 -9.81 2.15 7.14
N ILE A 79 -8.53 1.78 6.81
CA ILE A 79 -7.68 0.59 7.17
C ILE A 79 -6.21 0.93 6.77
N THR A 80 -5.17 0.38 7.41
CA THR A 80 -3.73 0.76 7.26
C THR A 80 -3.18 0.93 5.82
N SER A 81 -3.54 0.08 4.85
CA SER A 81 -3.12 0.28 3.45
C SER A 81 -3.84 1.48 2.82
N MET A 82 -5.17 1.54 3.00
CA MET A 82 -5.99 2.68 2.60
C MET A 82 -5.51 4.00 3.21
N LEU A 83 -5.08 4.00 4.47
CA LEU A 83 -4.51 5.18 5.14
C LEU A 83 -3.23 5.65 4.46
N THR A 84 -2.38 4.70 4.05
CA THR A 84 -1.10 5.02 3.40
C THR A 84 -1.35 5.55 2.00
N ASP A 85 -2.20 4.89 1.23
CA ASP A 85 -2.51 5.29 -0.14
C ASP A 85 -3.25 6.63 -0.18
N SER A 86 -4.15 6.87 0.78
CA SER A 86 -4.81 8.16 1.00
C SER A 86 -3.81 9.29 1.29
N ALA A 87 -2.89 9.05 2.25
CA ALA A 87 -1.87 10.01 2.60
C ALA A 87 -0.87 10.26 1.45
N VAL A 88 -0.56 9.23 0.66
CA VAL A 88 0.30 9.33 -0.53
C VAL A 88 -0.40 10.14 -1.63
N ALA A 89 -1.70 9.90 -1.89
CA ALA A 89 -2.48 10.67 -2.84
C ALA A 89 -2.49 12.16 -2.46
N LEU A 90 -2.77 12.50 -1.19
CA LEU A 90 -2.71 13.90 -0.74
C LEU A 90 -1.29 14.48 -0.81
N ALA A 91 -0.26 13.71 -0.48
CA ALA A 91 1.11 14.19 -0.54
C ALA A 91 1.62 14.43 -1.98
N LEU A 92 1.11 13.70 -2.96
CA LEU A 92 1.66 13.67 -4.33
C LEU A 92 0.75 14.29 -5.40
N PHE A 93 -0.57 14.20 -5.25
CA PHE A 93 -1.51 14.61 -6.30
C PHE A 93 -1.94 16.08 -6.18
N ILE A 94 -1.66 16.72 -5.04
CA ILE A 94 -1.93 18.14 -4.84
C ILE A 94 -0.81 18.97 -5.46
N ASP A 95 -1.19 19.86 -6.37
CA ASP A 95 -0.28 20.85 -6.97
C ASP A 95 0.35 21.74 -5.89
N ARG A 96 1.67 21.90 -5.94
CA ARG A 96 2.43 22.65 -4.92
C ARG A 96 1.99 24.12 -4.76
N HIS A 97 1.40 24.72 -5.80
CA HIS A 97 0.96 26.11 -5.77
C HIS A 97 -0.43 26.26 -5.15
N LYS A 98 -1.16 25.16 -4.91
CA LYS A 98 -2.42 25.17 -4.16
C LYS A 98 -2.11 25.19 -2.66
N ALA A 99 -2.35 26.35 -2.05
CA ALA A 99 -2.07 26.60 -0.63
C ALA A 99 -3.10 25.95 0.32
N ASP A 100 -4.24 25.51 -0.18
CA ASP A 100 -5.33 24.92 0.61
C ASP A 100 -5.06 23.46 1.02
N GLY A 101 -4.10 22.78 0.39
CA GLY A 101 -3.76 21.39 0.71
C GLY A 101 -4.88 20.41 0.33
N CYS A 102 -5.76 20.80 -0.59
CA CYS A 102 -6.95 20.05 -0.97
C CYS A 102 -6.83 19.53 -2.40
N LEU A 103 -7.21 18.26 -2.61
CA LEU A 103 -7.27 17.68 -3.95
C LEU A 103 -8.68 17.86 -4.53
N ASN A 104 -8.77 18.47 -5.72
CA ASN A 104 -10.04 18.59 -6.46
C ASN A 104 -10.46 17.19 -6.95
N LEU A 105 -11.73 16.83 -6.76
CA LEU A 105 -12.28 15.53 -7.15
C LEU A 105 -12.20 15.24 -8.66
N LYS A 106 -12.19 16.27 -9.51
CA LYS A 106 -11.92 16.11 -10.96
C LYS A 106 -10.47 15.66 -11.21
N ASP A 107 -9.51 16.27 -10.52
CA ASP A 107 -8.10 15.91 -10.64
C ASP A 107 -7.88 14.51 -10.05
N ALA A 108 -8.52 14.20 -8.91
CA ALA A 108 -8.51 12.86 -8.31
C ALA A 108 -9.01 11.79 -9.29
N LEU A 109 -10.13 12.04 -10.00
CA LEU A 109 -10.65 11.11 -11.01
C LEU A 109 -9.62 10.88 -12.14
N GLY A 110 -8.94 11.94 -12.59
CA GLY A 110 -7.88 11.84 -13.59
C GLY A 110 -6.74 10.92 -13.15
N PHE A 111 -6.32 11.02 -11.88
CA PHE A 111 -5.31 10.12 -11.33
C PHE A 111 -5.82 8.68 -11.17
N PHE A 112 -6.95 8.47 -10.49
CA PHE A 112 -7.42 7.13 -10.11
C PHE A 112 -7.97 6.32 -11.29
N ARG A 113 -8.67 6.96 -12.24
CA ARG A 113 -9.28 6.27 -13.39
C ARG A 113 -8.40 6.34 -14.62
N ASP A 114 -7.92 7.53 -14.94
CA ASP A 114 -7.28 7.79 -16.23
C ASP A 114 -5.75 7.66 -16.18
N MET A 115 -5.18 7.48 -14.98
CA MET A 115 -3.73 7.49 -14.74
C MET A 115 -3.07 8.74 -15.36
N CYS A 116 -3.78 9.87 -15.29
CA CYS A 116 -3.48 11.09 -16.02
C CYS A 116 -3.29 12.26 -15.06
N MET A 117 -2.14 12.92 -15.17
CA MET A 117 -1.86 14.15 -14.42
C MET A 117 -2.68 15.32 -15.01
N PRO A 118 -3.20 16.23 -14.16
CA PRO A 118 -3.76 17.49 -14.63
C PRO A 118 -2.72 18.30 -15.43
N ASN A 119 -3.21 19.12 -16.36
CA ASN A 119 -2.35 20.07 -17.07
C ASN A 119 -1.67 21.02 -16.07
N ASP A 120 -0.40 21.31 -16.30
CA ASP A 120 0.42 22.22 -15.48
C ASP A 120 0.55 21.79 -14.00
N LEU A 121 0.40 20.49 -13.71
CA LEU A 121 0.67 19.95 -12.37
C LEU A 121 2.14 20.14 -12.01
N HIS A 122 2.39 20.81 -10.89
CA HIS A 122 3.72 20.98 -10.32
C HIS A 122 3.92 20.10 -9.08
N CYS A 123 4.87 19.17 -9.19
CA CYS A 123 5.31 18.33 -8.08
C CYS A 123 5.74 19.18 -6.88
N ASN A 124 5.40 18.72 -5.69
CA ASN A 124 5.83 19.34 -4.45
C ASN A 124 7.35 19.53 -4.35
N ASN A 125 7.78 20.63 -3.75
CA ASN A 125 9.21 20.93 -3.55
C ASN A 125 9.82 19.98 -2.50
N GLY A 126 10.97 19.39 -2.85
CA GLY A 126 11.71 18.48 -1.98
C GLY A 126 11.10 17.08 -1.91
N SER A 127 11.86 16.15 -1.34
CA SER A 127 11.34 14.81 -1.05
C SER A 127 10.30 14.92 0.07
N LYS A 128 9.04 14.58 -0.21
CA LYS A 128 8.04 14.34 0.84
C LYS A 128 8.52 13.11 1.60
N THR A 129 9.11 13.35 2.77
CA THR A 129 9.71 12.29 3.57
C THR A 129 8.62 11.36 4.09
N GLY A 130 8.97 10.09 4.34
CA GLY A 130 8.06 9.15 5.02
C GLY A 130 7.53 9.66 6.37
N GLN A 131 8.14 10.71 6.94
CA GLN A 131 7.64 11.41 8.11
C GLN A 131 6.35 12.21 7.85
N MET A 132 6.21 12.87 6.69
CA MET A 132 4.97 13.59 6.36
C MET A 132 3.80 12.62 6.22
N VAL A 133 4.03 11.53 5.50
CA VAL A 133 3.07 10.43 5.37
C VAL A 133 2.79 9.82 6.76
N GLY A 134 3.81 9.61 7.59
CA GLY A 134 3.65 9.09 8.96
C GLY A 134 2.82 9.99 9.88
N ASN A 135 2.95 11.32 9.77
CA ASN A 135 2.16 12.28 10.53
C ASN A 135 0.70 12.28 10.08
N ALA A 136 0.47 12.28 8.77
CA ALA A 136 -0.86 12.15 8.17
C ALA A 136 -1.54 10.85 8.64
N LEU A 137 -0.82 9.72 8.56
CA LEU A 137 -1.26 8.42 9.05
C LEU A 137 -1.65 8.45 10.54
N SER A 138 -0.83 9.10 11.37
CA SER A 138 -1.10 9.22 12.80
C SER A 138 -2.37 10.03 13.09
N ALA A 139 -2.61 11.11 12.34
CA ALA A 139 -3.81 11.93 12.49
C ALA A 139 -5.09 11.15 12.10
N ILE A 140 -5.06 10.41 10.99
CA ILE A 140 -6.22 9.63 10.55
C ILE A 140 -6.49 8.48 11.51
N PHE A 141 -5.45 7.75 11.94
CA PHE A 141 -5.61 6.67 12.92
C PHE A 141 -6.16 7.18 14.27
N ALA A 142 -5.78 8.38 14.69
CA ALA A 142 -6.30 8.99 15.92
C ALA A 142 -7.79 9.35 15.82
N ALA A 143 -8.28 9.72 14.63
CA ALA A 143 -9.69 10.03 14.41
C ALA A 143 -10.58 8.77 14.49
N HIS A 144 -10.08 7.64 13.96
CA HIS A 144 -10.80 6.36 13.95
C HIS A 144 -9.86 5.19 14.30
N PRO A 145 -9.64 4.88 15.59
CA PRO A 145 -8.79 3.77 15.97
C PRO A 145 -9.38 2.42 15.52
N VAL A 146 -8.60 1.62 14.78
CA VAL A 146 -8.96 0.23 14.42
C VAL A 146 -7.95 -0.76 14.98
N GLN A 147 -8.45 -1.87 15.49
CA GLN A 147 -7.62 -3.03 15.84
C GLN A 147 -7.52 -3.95 14.62
N LEU A 148 -6.31 -4.41 14.30
CA LEU A 148 -6.08 -5.28 13.16
C LEU A 148 -6.68 -6.67 13.39
N GLY A 149 -7.17 -7.28 12.31
CA GLY A 149 -7.94 -8.51 12.36
C GLY A 149 -8.48 -8.88 10.99
N SER A 150 -9.35 -9.88 10.95
CA SER A 150 -10.00 -10.36 9.73
C SER A 150 -11.38 -10.95 10.05
N ASN A 151 -12.24 -11.08 9.04
CA ASN A 151 -13.49 -11.82 9.18
C ASN A 151 -13.20 -13.33 9.30
N ASN A 152 -13.85 -14.00 10.25
CA ASN A 152 -13.73 -15.45 10.46
C ASN A 152 -14.62 -16.25 9.49
N GLY A 153 -14.39 -16.10 8.19
CA GLY A 153 -15.04 -16.87 7.13
C GLY A 153 -16.50 -16.50 6.81
N THR A 154 -17.10 -15.55 7.55
CA THR A 154 -18.45 -15.04 7.27
C THR A 154 -18.52 -13.52 7.35
N VAL A 155 -19.51 -12.91 6.69
CA VAL A 155 -19.76 -11.46 6.80
C VAL A 155 -20.15 -11.10 8.25
N ASN A 156 -19.71 -9.95 8.74
CA ASN A 156 -19.94 -9.47 10.11
C ASN A 156 -19.34 -10.37 11.21
N SER A 157 -18.16 -10.95 10.97
CA SER A 157 -17.48 -11.85 11.91
C SER A 157 -16.05 -11.41 12.23
N TYR A 158 -15.81 -10.09 12.24
CA TYR A 158 -14.49 -9.52 12.43
C TYR A 158 -13.89 -9.96 13.79
N MET A 159 -12.75 -10.62 13.73
CA MET A 159 -11.96 -11.05 14.88
C MET A 159 -10.62 -10.34 14.88
N VAL A 160 -10.30 -9.73 16.03
CA VAL A 160 -9.02 -9.08 16.27
C VAL A 160 -7.93 -10.14 16.39
N ASP A 161 -6.81 -9.93 15.70
CA ASP A 161 -5.63 -10.79 15.81
C ASP A 161 -4.55 -10.07 16.63
N PRO A 162 -4.32 -10.49 17.89
CA PRO A 162 -3.35 -9.84 18.77
C PRO A 162 -1.90 -10.11 18.36
N THR A 163 -1.64 -11.04 17.44
CA THR A 163 -0.29 -11.37 16.98
C THR A 163 0.20 -10.39 15.92
N LEU A 164 -0.71 -9.73 15.21
CA LEU A 164 -0.40 -8.73 14.20
C LEU A 164 0.37 -7.54 14.80
N ALA A 165 1.26 -6.96 14.00
CA ALA A 165 1.99 -5.78 14.42
C ALA A 165 1.07 -4.57 14.35
N ILE A 166 0.96 -3.82 15.45
CA ILE A 166 0.30 -2.51 15.43
C ILE A 166 1.12 -1.53 14.58
N PHE A 167 0.46 -0.56 13.95
CA PHE A 167 1.06 0.37 13.00
C PHE A 167 2.35 1.06 13.51
N ASN A 168 2.45 1.30 14.81
CA ASN A 168 3.61 1.96 15.42
C ASN A 168 4.84 1.05 15.62
N ASP A 169 4.71 -0.28 15.48
CA ASP A 169 5.82 -1.23 15.62
C ASP A 169 6.48 -1.54 14.27
N ARG A 170 7.22 -0.55 13.76
CA ARG A 170 7.89 -0.63 12.45
C ARG A 170 8.90 -1.77 12.35
N CYS A 171 9.58 -2.11 13.45
CA CYS A 171 10.54 -3.21 13.44
C CYS A 171 9.84 -4.58 13.42
N LYS A 172 8.71 -4.73 14.11
CA LYS A 172 7.91 -5.97 14.03
C LYS A 172 7.25 -6.13 12.66
N LEU A 173 6.75 -5.05 12.05
CA LEU A 173 6.24 -5.08 10.66
C LEU A 173 7.32 -5.54 9.67
N TYR A 174 8.53 -5.00 9.79
CA TYR A 174 9.70 -5.42 9.03
C TYR A 174 10.03 -6.89 9.25
N ALA A 175 10.11 -7.31 10.51
CA ALA A 175 10.44 -8.69 10.87
C ALA A 175 9.39 -9.69 10.35
N ASN A 176 8.10 -9.37 10.46
CA ASN A 176 7.02 -10.19 9.92
C ASN A 176 7.07 -10.26 8.38
N SER A 177 7.37 -9.13 7.71
CA SER A 177 7.50 -9.11 6.25
C SER A 177 8.58 -10.08 5.76
N ILE A 178 9.72 -10.14 6.47
CA ILE A 178 10.82 -11.04 6.12
C ILE A 178 10.53 -12.48 6.55
N ASN A 179 10.29 -12.69 7.85
CA ASN A 179 10.26 -14.03 8.45
C ASN A 179 8.96 -14.79 8.15
N ILE A 180 7.89 -14.08 7.76
CA ILE A 180 6.62 -14.71 7.41
C ILE A 180 6.45 -14.62 5.89
N MET A 181 6.32 -13.41 5.32
CA MET A 181 5.95 -13.31 3.91
C MET A 181 7.05 -13.78 2.95
N VAL A 182 8.26 -13.23 3.06
CA VAL A 182 9.37 -13.61 2.17
C VAL A 182 9.77 -15.06 2.38
N HIS A 183 9.91 -15.49 3.64
CA HIS A 183 10.28 -16.86 3.96
C HIS A 183 9.23 -17.89 3.49
N ASN A 184 7.93 -17.60 3.58
CA ASN A 184 6.90 -18.53 3.09
C ASN A 184 6.91 -18.67 1.57
N LEU A 185 7.31 -17.64 0.83
CA LEU A 185 7.45 -17.70 -0.63
C LEU A 185 8.75 -18.40 -1.05
N TYR A 186 9.82 -18.19 -0.30
CA TYR A 186 11.16 -18.68 -0.59
C TYR A 186 11.74 -19.38 0.66
N SER A 187 11.28 -20.59 0.96
CA SER A 187 11.68 -21.27 2.20
C SER A 187 13.11 -21.81 2.18
N ASN A 188 13.63 -22.19 1.02
CA ASN A 188 15.00 -22.69 0.87
C ASN A 188 15.61 -22.31 -0.51
N PRO A 189 15.84 -21.01 -0.78
CA PRO A 189 16.41 -20.57 -2.04
C PRO A 189 17.87 -21.01 -2.16
N THR A 190 18.30 -21.39 -3.37
CA THR A 190 19.66 -21.84 -3.65
C THR A 190 20.29 -21.06 -4.81
N GLY A 191 21.62 -21.08 -4.88
CA GLY A 191 22.40 -20.43 -5.94
C GLY A 191 22.04 -18.95 -6.13
N ILE A 192 21.89 -18.56 -7.39
CA ILE A 192 21.60 -17.17 -7.83
C ILE A 192 20.30 -16.62 -7.22
N LEU A 193 19.31 -17.46 -6.92
CA LEU A 193 18.07 -16.98 -6.29
C LEU A 193 18.33 -16.49 -4.86
N ARG A 194 19.14 -17.22 -4.09
CA ARG A 194 19.52 -16.84 -2.72
C ARG A 194 20.32 -15.53 -2.71
N GLU A 195 21.30 -15.42 -3.61
CA GLU A 195 22.14 -14.23 -3.76
C GLU A 195 21.30 -12.99 -4.07
N ASN A 196 20.37 -13.10 -5.02
CA ASN A 196 19.47 -12.00 -5.37
C ASN A 196 18.50 -11.66 -4.23
N LEU A 197 17.97 -12.65 -3.50
CA LEU A 197 17.11 -12.39 -2.35
C LEU A 197 17.86 -11.62 -1.26
N ASN A 198 19.07 -12.03 -0.91
CA ASN A 198 19.91 -11.32 0.07
C ASN A 198 20.18 -9.87 -0.38
N ALA A 199 20.56 -9.66 -1.65
CA ALA A 199 20.80 -8.31 -2.17
C ALA A 199 19.56 -7.40 -2.10
N ASN A 200 18.36 -7.95 -2.40
CA ASN A 200 17.12 -7.19 -2.31
C ASN A 200 16.69 -6.92 -0.86
N LEU A 201 16.92 -7.86 0.05
CA LEU A 201 16.63 -7.69 1.48
C LEU A 201 17.57 -6.65 2.13
N ASP A 202 18.84 -6.63 1.74
CA ASP A 202 19.80 -5.62 2.18
C ASP A 202 19.36 -4.22 1.72
N PHE A 203 18.93 -4.09 0.47
CA PHE A 203 18.35 -2.86 -0.07
C PHE A 203 17.08 -2.45 0.70
N PHE A 204 16.18 -3.39 0.97
CA PHE A 204 14.95 -3.14 1.72
C PHE A 204 15.24 -2.63 3.14
N CYS A 205 16.16 -3.26 3.87
CA CYS A 205 16.57 -2.83 5.20
C CYS A 205 17.16 -1.41 5.18
N PHE A 206 18.05 -1.13 4.24
CA PHE A 206 18.72 0.18 4.12
C PHE A 206 17.73 1.32 3.86
N PHE A 207 16.76 1.13 2.97
CA PHE A 207 15.86 2.20 2.54
C PHE A 207 14.60 2.36 3.39
N LYS A 208 14.05 1.28 3.97
CA LYS A 208 12.70 1.31 4.55
C LYS A 208 12.67 1.30 6.08
N VAL A 209 13.72 0.82 6.75
CA VAL A 209 13.62 0.50 8.19
C VAL A 209 14.87 0.90 8.98
N LYS A 210 15.42 2.07 8.65
CA LYS A 210 16.56 2.66 9.35
C LYS A 210 16.30 2.71 10.86
N GLY A 211 17.10 1.96 11.62
CA GLY A 211 17.00 1.84 13.08
C GLY A 211 16.50 0.49 13.61
N CYS A 212 16.04 -0.42 12.73
CA CYS A 212 15.76 -1.81 13.10
C CYS A 212 16.97 -2.72 12.83
N MET A 213 17.07 -3.82 13.56
CA MET A 213 18.11 -4.83 13.34
C MET A 213 17.87 -5.53 11.99
N GLN A 214 18.89 -5.56 11.13
CA GLN A 214 18.82 -6.28 9.85
C GLN A 214 18.65 -7.78 10.09
N LEU A 215 17.88 -8.44 9.23
CA LEU A 215 17.57 -9.86 9.34
C LEU A 215 18.16 -10.58 8.13
N PHE A 216 18.67 -11.79 8.36
CA PHE A 216 19.34 -12.60 7.36
C PHE A 216 18.69 -13.98 7.28
N PRO A 217 17.48 -14.09 6.70
CA PRO A 217 16.72 -15.35 6.68
C PRO A 217 17.45 -16.49 5.94
N TYR A 218 18.40 -16.17 5.07
CA TYR A 218 19.16 -17.14 4.26
C TYR A 218 20.66 -17.13 4.53
N GLY A 219 21.10 -16.47 5.61
CA GLY A 219 22.52 -16.25 5.91
C GLY A 219 23.20 -15.25 4.95
N HIS A 220 24.52 -15.11 5.12
CA HIS A 220 25.39 -14.32 4.24
C HIS A 220 26.14 -15.21 3.26
#